data_AF-A0A2L2X774-F1
#
_entry.id   AF-A0A2L2X774-F1
#
_cell.length_a   1.000
_cell.length_b   1.000
_cell.length_c   1.000
_cell.angle_alpha   90.00
_cell.angle_beta   90.00
_cell.angle_gamma   90.00
#
_symmetry.space_group_name_H-M   'P 1'
#
loop_
_entity.id
_entity.type
_entity.pdbx_description
1 polymer ?
#
loop_
_entity_poly.entity_id
_entity_poly.type
_entity_poly.pdbx_seq_one_letter_code
_entity_poly.pdbx_strand_id
1 'polypeptide(L)'
;AKEAGLKKSLTAFDLIMLGVGAIIGSGIFTVIGIAAVGGPETLGAGPALVVSMILASIACVFSAMCYSEFAAMIPVAGSAYLYTYATMGEFLAWVIGWVLVLEYLVGYIAVSAAWTGYFVQFLKGFEHLPFVPSWFANPPVWLISDYQTASSMLVREGINPADVIPSFLGIPISFNLPGIV
;
A
#
# COMPACT_ATOMS: atom_id res chain seq x y z
N ALA A 1 17.07 10.70 36.62
CA ALA A 1 18.12 10.39 35.63
C ALA A 1 17.83 11.19 34.37
N LYS A 2 18.81 11.95 33.86
CA LYS A 2 18.66 12.77 32.66
C LYS A 2 18.75 11.82 31.46
N GLU A 3 17.61 11.36 30.96
CA GLU A 3 17.58 10.39 29.86
C GLU A 3 18.32 10.96 28.65
N ALA A 4 19.20 10.14 28.06
CA ALA A 4 19.91 10.44 26.81
C ALA A 4 18.95 10.39 25.62
N GLY A 5 17.99 11.32 25.57
CA GLY A 5 16.93 11.38 24.58
C GLY A 5 17.19 12.37 23.44
N LEU A 6 16.50 12.14 22.32
CA LEU A 6 16.46 13.06 21.17
C LEU A 6 15.97 14.45 21.59
N LYS A 7 16.57 15.50 21.00
CA LYS A 7 16.12 16.89 21.21
C LYS A 7 14.70 17.04 20.64
N LYS A 8 13.76 17.49 21.47
CA LYS A 8 12.41 17.88 21.01
C LYS A 8 12.52 19.13 20.12
N SER A 9 12.56 18.94 18.81
CA SER A 9 12.68 20.02 17.82
C SER A 9 11.44 20.20 16.95
N LEU A 10 10.51 19.24 16.97
CA LEU A 10 9.29 19.28 16.17
C LEU A 10 8.28 20.25 16.77
N THR A 11 7.83 21.20 15.95
CA THR A 11 6.74 22.12 16.24
C THR A 11 5.39 21.52 15.85
N ALA A 12 4.28 22.17 16.24
CA ALA A 12 2.94 21.73 15.84
C ALA A 12 2.78 21.65 14.31
N PHE A 13 3.39 22.58 13.58
CA PHE A 13 3.37 22.58 12.12
C PHE A 13 4.12 21.38 11.54
N ASP A 14 5.29 21.04 12.10
CA ASP A 14 6.08 19.88 11.67
C ASP A 14 5.31 18.58 11.88
N LEU A 15 4.56 18.46 12.99
CA LEU A 15 3.71 17.30 13.27
C LEU A 15 2.52 17.21 12.32
N ILE A 16 1.90 18.33 11.95
CA ILE A 16 0.84 18.36 10.93
C ILE A 16 1.41 17.90 9.58
N MET A 17 2.57 18.42 9.18
CA MET A 17 3.23 18.03 7.92
C MET A 17 3.63 16.55 7.92
N LEU A 18 4.10 16.01 9.04
CA LEU A 18 4.36 14.58 9.22
C LEU A 18 3.07 13.77 9.00
N GLY A 19 1.97 14.17 9.62
CA GLY A 19 0.66 13.51 9.46
C GLY A 19 0.17 13.54 8.02
N VAL A 20 0.23 14.69 7.35
CA VAL A 20 -0.15 14.82 5.93
C VAL A 20 0.72 13.94 5.04
N GLY A 21 2.03 13.92 5.25
CA GLY A 21 2.97 13.07 4.51
C GLY A 21 2.76 11.57 4.74
N ALA A 22 2.29 11.18 5.92
CA ALA A 22 1.97 9.78 6.23
C ALA A 22 0.64 9.32 5.61
N ILE A 23 -0.33 10.23 5.43
CA ILE A 23 -1.66 9.91 4.88
C ILE A 23 -1.68 9.99 3.35
N ILE A 24 -1.09 11.02 2.76
CA ILE A 24 -1.06 11.20 1.31
C ILE A 24 -0.01 10.25 0.72
N GLY A 25 -0.47 9.10 0.26
CA GLY A 25 0.37 8.09 -0.39
C GLY A 25 -0.22 7.61 -1.71
N SER A 26 0.26 6.46 -2.16
CA SER A 26 -0.15 5.86 -3.44
C SER A 26 -1.61 5.43 -3.49
N GLY A 27 -2.28 5.25 -2.34
CA GLY A 27 -3.68 4.82 -2.25
C GLY A 27 -4.68 5.78 -2.91
N ILE A 28 -4.48 7.11 -2.79
CA ILE A 28 -5.34 8.10 -3.44
C ILE A 28 -5.23 8.01 -4.97
N PHE A 29 -4.05 7.67 -5.48
CA PHE A 29 -3.78 7.66 -6.91
C PHE A 29 -4.27 6.37 -7.58
N THR A 30 -4.13 5.21 -6.93
CA THR A 30 -4.53 3.91 -7.50
C THR A 30 -5.93 3.48 -7.13
N VAL A 31 -6.28 3.48 -5.83
CA VAL A 31 -7.50 2.83 -5.33
C VAL A 31 -8.75 3.60 -5.75
N ILE A 32 -8.67 4.92 -5.90
CA ILE A 32 -9.79 5.75 -6.37
C ILE A 32 -10.23 5.37 -7.77
N GLY A 33 -9.29 5.08 -8.68
CA GLY A 33 -9.63 4.65 -10.04
C GLY A 33 -10.41 3.34 -10.05
N ILE A 34 -9.96 2.37 -9.24
CA ILE A 34 -10.61 1.06 -9.07
C ILE A 34 -11.99 1.23 -8.42
N ALA A 35 -12.11 2.10 -7.41
CA ALA A 35 -13.39 2.38 -6.75
C ALA A 35 -14.39 3.13 -7.65
N ALA A 36 -13.89 3.97 -8.56
CA ALA A 36 -14.72 4.71 -9.51
C ALA A 36 -15.30 3.79 -10.60
N VAL A 37 -14.44 2.99 -11.25
CA VAL A 37 -14.81 2.13 -12.38
C VAL A 37 -15.47 0.83 -11.91
N GLY A 38 -15.08 0.33 -10.74
CA GLY A 38 -15.47 -0.99 -10.24
C GLY A 38 -14.43 -2.07 -10.57
N GLY A 39 -14.49 -3.16 -9.82
CA GLY A 39 -13.65 -4.33 -10.02
C GLY A 39 -14.43 -5.53 -10.58
N PRO A 40 -13.77 -6.69 -10.73
CA PRO A 40 -14.42 -7.93 -11.16
C PRO A 40 -15.59 -8.36 -10.25
N GLU A 41 -15.50 -8.01 -8.96
CA GLU A 41 -16.47 -8.41 -7.93
C GLU A 41 -17.26 -7.24 -7.33
N THR A 42 -16.95 -6.00 -7.72
CA THR A 42 -17.55 -4.80 -7.10
C THR A 42 -18.07 -3.84 -8.16
N LEU A 43 -19.31 -3.39 -7.97
CA LEU A 43 -19.89 -2.32 -8.77
C LEU A 43 -19.13 -1.01 -8.47
N GLY A 44 -18.67 -0.33 -9.52
CA GLY A 44 -18.02 0.97 -9.39
C GLY A 44 -18.98 2.02 -8.84
N ALA A 45 -18.48 2.89 -7.96
CA ALA A 45 -19.27 3.99 -7.41
C ALA A 45 -19.56 5.08 -8.47
N GLY A 46 -18.79 5.12 -9.56
CA GLY A 46 -18.93 6.13 -10.61
C GLY A 46 -18.80 7.56 -10.06
N PRO A 47 -19.59 8.52 -10.57
CA PRO A 47 -19.57 9.91 -10.08
C PRO A 47 -19.95 10.05 -8.59
N ALA A 48 -20.66 9.07 -8.02
CA ALA A 48 -21.07 9.08 -6.61
C ALA A 48 -19.90 8.78 -5.65
N LEU A 49 -18.71 8.46 -6.15
CA LEU A 49 -17.51 8.22 -5.34
C LEU A 49 -17.20 9.38 -4.39
N VAL A 50 -17.49 10.63 -4.80
CA VAL A 50 -17.29 11.81 -3.95
C VAL A 50 -18.14 11.73 -2.68
N VAL A 51 -19.39 11.24 -2.78
CA VAL A 51 -20.27 11.05 -1.63
C VAL A 51 -19.70 10.00 -0.68
N SER A 52 -19.19 8.88 -1.22
CA SER A 52 -18.51 7.85 -0.44
C SER A 52 -17.28 8.40 0.30
N MET A 53 -16.48 9.26 -0.35
CA MET A 53 -15.31 9.88 0.25
C MET A 53 -15.66 10.87 1.37
N ILE A 54 -16.74 11.62 1.23
CA ILE A 54 -17.25 12.52 2.28
C ILE A 54 -17.72 11.70 3.49
N LEU A 55 -18.45 10.61 3.27
CA LEU A 55 -18.89 9.74 4.37
C LEU A 55 -17.71 9.09 5.09
N ALA A 56 -16.72 8.61 4.34
CA ALA A 56 -15.49 8.05 4.90
C ALA A 56 -14.71 9.08 5.71
N SER A 57 -14.58 10.32 5.22
CA SER A 57 -13.85 11.38 5.93
C SER A 57 -14.51 11.75 7.26
N ILE A 58 -15.83 11.78 7.33
CA ILE A 58 -16.58 12.01 8.59
C ILE A 58 -16.26 10.90 9.61
N ALA A 59 -16.24 9.64 9.19
CA ALA A 59 -15.87 8.52 10.07
C ALA A 59 -14.41 8.60 10.55
N CYS A 60 -13.50 9.03 9.68
CA CYS A 60 -12.09 9.26 10.04
C CYS A 60 -11.94 10.40 11.04
N VAL A 61 -12.72 11.48 10.94
CA VAL A 61 -12.67 12.61 11.89
C VAL A 61 -13.06 12.16 13.30
N PHE A 62 -14.12 11.36 13.45
CA PHE A 62 -14.50 10.84 14.77
C PHE A 62 -13.42 9.95 15.37
N SER A 63 -12.82 9.09 14.55
CA SER A 63 -11.69 8.26 14.99
C SER A 63 -10.51 9.15 15.41
N ALA A 64 -10.13 10.14 14.61
CA ALA A 64 -9.03 11.06 14.90
C ALA A 64 -9.25 11.87 16.19
N MET A 65 -10.49 12.24 16.52
CA MET A 65 -10.82 12.89 17.79
C MET A 65 -10.57 11.98 19.00
N CYS A 66 -10.92 10.69 18.94
CA CYS A 66 -10.59 9.75 20.01
C CYS A 66 -9.07 9.56 20.16
N TYR A 67 -8.34 9.47 19.04
CA TYR A 67 -6.89 9.35 19.06
C TYR A 67 -6.19 10.62 19.58
N SER A 68 -6.76 11.81 19.34
CA SER A 68 -6.20 13.06 19.87
C SER A 68 -6.34 13.16 21.39
N GLU A 69 -7.45 12.67 21.94
CA GLU A 69 -7.65 12.57 23.39
C GLU A 69 -6.63 11.62 24.02
N PHE A 70 -6.42 10.43 23.45
CA PHE A 70 -5.41 9.49 23.94
C PHE A 70 -3.98 10.04 23.84
N ALA A 71 -3.64 10.72 22.74
CA ALA A 71 -2.33 11.34 22.56
C ALA A 71 -2.07 12.48 23.58
N ALA A 72 -3.11 13.20 23.98
CA ALA A 72 -3.03 14.24 25.02
C ALA A 72 -2.89 13.64 26.43
N MET A 73 -3.58 12.52 26.72
CA MET A 73 -3.53 11.86 28.02
C MET A 73 -2.24 11.06 28.24
N ILE A 74 -1.70 10.45 27.18
CA ILE A 74 -0.58 9.49 27.23
C ILE A 74 0.55 10.01 26.32
N PRO A 75 1.35 11.01 26.75
CA PRO A 75 2.33 11.71 25.91
C PRO A 75 3.64 10.94 25.77
N VAL A 76 3.54 9.66 25.39
CA VAL A 76 4.65 8.75 25.15
C VAL A 76 4.62 8.28 23.71
N ALA A 77 5.79 7.98 23.15
CA ALA A 77 5.87 7.50 21.77
C ALA A 77 5.17 6.13 21.66
N GLY A 78 4.03 6.11 20.98
CA GLY A 78 3.22 4.91 20.81
C GLY A 78 2.02 5.15 19.90
N SER A 79 1.38 4.06 19.50
CA SER A 79 0.15 4.05 18.70
C SER A 79 -0.91 3.21 19.43
N ALA A 80 -1.93 2.71 18.72
CA ALA A 80 -3.07 1.98 19.28
C ALA A 80 -2.69 0.88 20.28
N TYR A 81 -1.61 0.12 20.04
CA TYR A 81 -1.10 -0.89 20.98
C TYR A 81 -0.91 -0.34 22.40
N LEU A 82 -0.25 0.82 22.53
CA LEU A 82 0.06 1.42 23.83
C LEU A 82 -1.19 1.98 24.50
N TYR A 83 -2.10 2.56 23.72
CA TYR A 83 -3.38 3.06 24.23
C TYR A 83 -4.26 1.92 24.74
N THR A 84 -4.33 0.80 24.00
CA THR A 84 -5.05 -0.39 24.44
C THR A 84 -4.39 -1.03 25.66
N TYR A 85 -3.05 -1.05 25.73
CA TYR A 85 -2.33 -1.57 26.90
C TYR A 85 -2.66 -0.76 28.16
N ALA A 86 -2.67 0.57 28.05
CA ALA A 86 -2.96 1.46 29.17
C ALA A 86 -4.42 1.39 29.66
N THR A 87 -5.37 1.04 28.79
CA THR A 87 -6.82 1.10 29.10
C THR A 87 -7.46 -0.27 29.33
N MET A 88 -7.03 -1.30 28.60
CA MET A 88 -7.68 -2.61 28.52
C MET A 88 -6.78 -3.78 28.95
N GLY A 89 -5.50 -3.53 29.21
CA GLY A 89 -4.55 -4.52 29.68
C GLY A 89 -3.86 -5.32 28.56
N GLU A 90 -3.01 -6.25 29.00
CA GLU A 90 -2.00 -6.89 28.15
C GLU A 90 -2.57 -7.76 27.03
N PHE A 91 -3.59 -8.57 27.31
CA PHE A 91 -4.12 -9.51 26.31
C PHE A 91 -4.71 -8.78 25.10
N LEU A 92 -5.55 -7.77 25.32
CA LEU A 92 -6.14 -6.99 24.23
C LEU A 92 -5.09 -6.17 23.50
N ALA A 93 -4.13 -5.60 24.21
CA ALA A 93 -3.00 -4.92 23.59
C ALA A 93 -2.19 -5.87 22.70
N TRP A 94 -1.90 -7.09 23.15
CA TRP A 94 -1.18 -8.10 22.38
C TRP A 94 -1.90 -8.45 21.07
N VAL A 95 -3.22 -8.62 21.10
CA VAL A 95 -4.03 -8.85 19.89
C VAL A 95 -3.93 -7.66 18.93
N ILE A 96 -4.11 -6.43 19.43
CA ILE A 96 -3.97 -5.20 18.62
C ILE A 96 -2.56 -5.06 18.05
N GLY A 97 -1.53 -5.46 18.80
CA GLY A 97 -0.14 -5.46 18.33
C GLY A 97 0.06 -6.33 17.09
N TRP A 98 -0.49 -7.55 17.08
CA TRP A 98 -0.44 -8.42 15.90
C TRP A 98 -1.25 -7.88 14.72
N VAL A 99 -2.42 -7.29 14.99
CA VAL A 99 -3.22 -6.64 13.94
C VAL A 99 -2.44 -5.49 13.31
N LEU A 100 -1.79 -4.63 14.10
CA LEU A 100 -0.97 -3.54 13.58
C LEU A 100 0.20 -4.03 12.73
N VAL A 101 0.90 -5.10 13.16
CA VAL A 101 2.00 -5.66 12.36
C VAL A 101 1.50 -6.13 10.99
N LEU A 102 0.37 -6.84 10.95
CA LEU A 102 -0.24 -7.30 9.70
C LEU A 102 -0.75 -6.13 8.84
N GLU A 103 -1.36 -5.13 9.46
CA GLU A 103 -1.84 -3.93 8.78
C GLU A 103 -0.69 -3.17 8.11
N TYR A 104 0.41 -2.93 8.83
CA TYR A 104 1.60 -2.28 8.27
C TYR A 104 2.24 -3.14 7.16
N LEU A 105 2.31 -4.46 7.34
CA LEU A 105 2.87 -5.35 6.32
C LEU A 105 2.08 -5.27 5.00
N VAL A 106 0.76 -5.43 5.07
CA VAL A 106 -0.12 -5.34 3.89
C VAL A 106 -0.08 -3.93 3.30
N GLY A 107 -0.07 -2.90 4.15
CA GLY A 107 0.07 -1.51 3.75
C GLY A 107 1.36 -1.25 2.95
N TYR A 108 2.50 -1.72 3.43
CA TYR A 108 3.78 -1.55 2.72
C TYR A 108 3.81 -2.28 1.38
N ILE A 109 3.25 -3.50 1.31
CA ILE A 109 3.15 -4.25 0.05
C ILE A 109 2.27 -3.48 -0.95
N ALA A 110 1.11 -3.00 -0.53
CA ALA A 110 0.18 -2.23 -1.36
C ALA A 110 0.81 -0.92 -1.85
N VAL A 111 1.52 -0.20 -0.97
CA VAL A 111 2.20 1.06 -1.33
C VAL A 111 3.32 0.81 -2.34
N SER A 112 4.13 -0.22 -2.12
CA SER A 112 5.22 -0.59 -3.03
C SER A 112 4.71 -0.99 -4.41
N ALA A 113 3.64 -1.80 -4.47
CA ALA A 113 3.01 -2.21 -5.73
C ALA A 113 2.50 -1.01 -6.53
N ALA A 114 1.78 -0.11 -5.86
CA ALA A 114 1.25 1.09 -6.50
C ALA A 114 2.36 2.04 -6.99
N TRP A 115 3.43 2.22 -6.21
CA TRP A 115 4.55 3.06 -6.61
C TRP A 115 5.25 2.52 -7.85
N THR A 116 5.54 1.22 -7.87
CA THR A 116 6.20 0.59 -9.02
C THR A 116 5.33 0.60 -10.26
N GLY A 117 4.01 0.42 -10.14
CA GLY A 117 3.10 0.56 -11.28
C GLY A 117 3.21 1.95 -11.94
N TYR A 118 3.22 3.02 -11.14
CA TYR A 118 3.46 4.37 -11.65
C TYR A 118 4.86 4.57 -12.21
N PHE A 119 5.88 4.01 -11.56
CA PHE A 119 7.26 4.12 -11.98
C PHE A 119 7.51 3.42 -13.33
N VAL A 120 6.99 2.20 -13.51
CA VAL A 120 7.04 1.47 -14.77
C VAL A 120 6.29 2.25 -15.85
N GLN A 121 5.09 2.75 -15.57
CA GLN A 121 4.34 3.57 -16.53
C GLN A 121 5.09 4.85 -16.94
N PHE A 122 5.79 5.48 -16.00
CA PHE A 122 6.67 6.61 -16.28
C PHE A 122 7.84 6.20 -17.18
N LEU A 123 8.49 5.07 -16.90
CA LEU A 123 9.59 4.52 -17.71
C LEU A 123 9.18 4.18 -19.14
N LYS A 124 7.93 3.72 -19.35
CA LYS A 124 7.40 3.46 -20.70
C LYS A 124 7.48 4.70 -21.61
N GLY A 125 7.32 5.89 -21.04
CA GLY A 125 7.50 7.16 -21.76
C GLY A 125 8.90 7.36 -22.33
N PHE A 126 9.92 6.66 -21.80
CA PHE A 126 11.32 6.77 -22.18
C PHE A 126 11.85 5.55 -22.95
N GLU A 127 10.98 4.62 -23.38
CA GLU A 127 11.37 3.40 -24.12
C GLU A 127 12.16 3.67 -25.41
N HIS A 128 12.00 4.85 -25.99
CA HIS A 128 12.71 5.28 -27.19
C HIS A 128 14.17 5.68 -26.92
N LEU A 129 14.60 5.76 -25.66
CA LEU A 129 15.96 6.16 -25.29
C LEU A 129 16.88 4.92 -25.17
N PRO A 130 18.08 4.97 -25.77
CA PRO A 130 18.98 3.81 -25.86
C PRO A 130 19.57 3.36 -24.51
N PHE A 131 19.40 4.15 -23.44
CA PHE A 131 19.92 3.83 -22.11
C PHE A 131 18.93 3.09 -21.21
N VAL A 132 17.65 2.97 -21.60
CA VAL A 132 16.65 2.21 -20.83
C VAL A 132 16.51 0.83 -21.46
N PRO A 133 16.98 -0.25 -20.81
CA PRO A 133 16.77 -1.59 -21.32
C PRO A 133 15.27 -1.90 -21.40
N SER A 134 14.81 -2.47 -22.52
CA SER A 134 13.39 -2.73 -22.74
C SER A 134 12.75 -3.64 -21.68
N TRP A 135 13.53 -4.56 -21.10
CA TRP A 135 13.09 -5.44 -20.00
C TRP A 135 12.91 -4.72 -18.65
N PHE A 136 13.45 -3.51 -18.50
CA PHE A 136 13.30 -2.69 -17.30
C PHE A 136 12.06 -1.78 -17.39
N ALA A 137 11.74 -1.29 -18.59
CA ALA A 137 10.49 -0.55 -18.87
C ALA A 137 9.28 -1.49 -19.04
N ASN A 138 9.50 -2.72 -19.50
CA ASN A 138 8.50 -3.77 -19.66
C ASN A 138 8.99 -5.05 -18.99
N PRO A 139 8.86 -5.16 -17.66
CA PRO A 139 9.26 -6.37 -16.95
C PRO A 139 8.44 -7.57 -17.46
N PRO A 140 9.07 -8.75 -17.61
CA PRO A 140 8.39 -9.91 -18.14
C PRO A 140 7.28 -10.40 -17.19
N VAL A 141 6.17 -10.88 -17.75
CA VAL A 141 4.94 -11.24 -17.02
C VAL A 141 5.19 -12.28 -15.92
N TRP A 142 6.12 -13.21 -16.13
CA TRP A 142 6.48 -14.24 -15.15
C TRP A 142 7.24 -13.69 -13.92
N LEU A 143 7.71 -12.44 -13.94
CA LEU A 143 8.45 -11.80 -12.84
C LEU A 143 7.58 -10.86 -11.99
N ILE A 144 6.39 -10.53 -12.48
CA ILE A 144 5.46 -9.57 -11.87
C ILE A 144 4.15 -10.21 -11.43
N SER A 145 3.92 -11.47 -11.80
CA SER A 145 2.66 -12.16 -11.56
C SER A 145 2.89 -13.61 -11.16
N ASP A 146 1.94 -14.15 -10.39
CA ASP A 146 1.87 -15.60 -10.16
C ASP A 146 1.54 -16.33 -11.46
N TYR A 147 1.81 -17.64 -11.50
CA TYR A 147 1.65 -18.44 -12.72
C TYR A 147 0.22 -18.41 -13.28
N GLN A 148 -0.80 -18.43 -12.42
CA GLN A 148 -2.19 -18.44 -12.88
C GLN A 148 -2.53 -17.10 -13.54
N THR A 149 -2.18 -16.01 -12.88
CA THR A 149 -2.39 -14.66 -13.40
C THR A 149 -1.59 -14.43 -14.69
N ALA A 150 -0.30 -14.80 -14.71
CA ALA A 150 0.57 -14.69 -15.88
C ALA A 150 0.04 -15.52 -17.08
N SER A 151 -0.39 -16.76 -16.84
CA SER A 151 -0.97 -17.60 -17.89
C SER A 151 -2.27 -17.02 -18.44
N SER A 152 -3.12 -16.45 -17.58
CA SER A 152 -4.38 -15.83 -18.00
C SER A 152 -4.15 -14.58 -18.85
N MET A 153 -3.12 -13.79 -18.56
CA MET A 153 -2.75 -12.62 -19.36
C MET A 153 -2.23 -13.02 -20.74
N LEU A 154 -1.31 -13.99 -20.80
CA LEU A 154 -0.73 -14.47 -22.06
C LEU A 154 -1.79 -15.11 -22.97
N VAL A 155 -2.71 -15.90 -22.39
CA VAL A 155 -3.84 -16.48 -23.15
C VAL A 155 -4.78 -15.41 -23.69
N ARG A 156 -5.03 -14.32 -22.94
CA ARG A 156 -5.83 -13.18 -23.42
C ARG A 156 -5.16 -12.45 -24.59
N GLU A 157 -3.83 -12.44 -24.63
CA GLU A 157 -3.05 -11.88 -25.73
C GLU A 157 -2.84 -12.87 -26.89
N GLY A 158 -3.36 -14.10 -26.78
CA GLY A 158 -3.22 -15.15 -27.79
C GLY A 158 -1.82 -15.80 -27.83
N ILE A 159 -1.00 -15.59 -26.80
CA ILE A 159 0.35 -16.13 -26.66
C ILE A 159 0.28 -17.41 -25.81
N ASN A 160 0.95 -18.47 -26.25
CA ASN A 160 1.01 -19.71 -25.48
C ASN A 160 1.92 -19.52 -24.25
N PRO A 161 1.43 -19.74 -23.01
CA PRO A 161 2.22 -19.52 -21.80
C PRO A 161 3.53 -20.31 -21.73
N ALA A 162 3.58 -21.48 -22.38
CA ALA A 162 4.76 -22.33 -22.42
C ALA A 162 5.95 -21.72 -23.20
N ASP A 163 5.69 -20.76 -24.10
CA ASP A 163 6.74 -20.14 -24.92
C ASP A 163 7.43 -18.97 -24.20
N VAL A 164 6.77 -18.38 -23.20
CA VAL A 164 7.21 -17.15 -22.52
C VAL A 164 7.62 -17.40 -21.06
N ILE A 165 6.96 -18.33 -20.37
CA ILE A 165 7.25 -18.64 -18.97
C ILE A 165 8.42 -19.64 -18.91
N PRO A 166 9.55 -19.29 -18.27
CA PRO A 166 10.68 -20.21 -18.17
C PRO A 166 10.30 -21.43 -17.34
N SER A 167 10.65 -22.64 -17.83
CA SER A 167 10.46 -23.88 -17.08
C SER A 167 11.80 -24.46 -16.65
N PHE A 168 11.90 -24.87 -15.40
CA PHE A 168 13.06 -25.61 -14.88
C PHE A 168 12.61 -27.04 -14.59
N LEU A 169 13.25 -28.02 -15.22
CA LEU A 169 12.89 -29.44 -15.10
C LEU A 169 11.41 -29.75 -15.43
N GLY A 170 10.80 -28.99 -16.35
CA GLY A 170 9.39 -29.14 -16.73
C GLY A 170 8.38 -28.49 -15.77
N ILE A 171 8.85 -27.80 -14.73
CA ILE A 171 8.01 -27.01 -13.81
C ILE A 171 8.08 -25.54 -14.24
N PRO A 172 6.94 -24.88 -14.55
CA PRO A 172 6.92 -23.47 -14.90
C PRO A 172 7.29 -22.63 -13.68
N ILE A 173 8.20 -21.67 -13.86
CA ILE A 173 8.66 -20.75 -12.82
C ILE A 173 8.05 -19.38 -13.07
N SER A 174 7.24 -18.94 -12.12
CA SER A 174 6.73 -17.57 -12.05
C SER A 174 7.01 -17.03 -10.66
N PHE A 175 7.59 -15.84 -10.59
CA PHE A 175 7.83 -15.11 -9.35
C PHE A 175 6.94 -13.88 -9.35
N ASN A 176 6.18 -13.70 -8.28
CA ASN A 176 5.55 -12.42 -8.00
C ASN A 176 6.52 -11.66 -7.09
N LEU A 177 7.39 -10.82 -7.68
CA LEU A 177 8.25 -9.97 -6.85
C LEU A 177 7.40 -8.93 -6.13
N PRO A 178 7.40 -8.91 -4.79
CA PRO A 178 6.63 -7.92 -4.04
C PRO A 178 7.02 -6.52 -4.48
N GLY A 179 6.05 -5.76 -4.96
CA GLY A 179 6.29 -4.40 -5.44
C GLY A 179 6.72 -4.30 -6.89
N ILE A 180 6.58 -5.32 -7.74
CA ILE A 180 6.56 -5.15 -9.20
C ILE A 180 5.26 -5.77 -9.70
N VAL A 181 4.27 -4.91 -10.02
CA VAL A 181 2.96 -5.29 -10.58
C VAL A 181 2.81 -4.63 -11.93
#